data_AF-A0A8C9Q9T8-F1
#
_entry.id   AF-A0A8C9Q9T8-F1
#
_cell.length_a   1.000
_cell.length_b   1.000
_cell.length_c   1.000
_cell.angle_alpha   90.00
_cell.angle_beta   90.00
_cell.angle_gamma   90.00
#
_symmetry.space_group_name_H-M   'P 1'
#
loop_
_entity.id
_entity.type
_entity.pdbx_description
1 polymer ?
#
loop_
_entity_poly.entity_id
_entity_poly.type
_entity_poly.pdbx_seq_one_letter_code
_entity_poly.pdbx_strand_id
1 'polypeptide(L)' 'MILNGVCVIWKGWIDLQRLDGMGCLEFDEERAQQEDALAQQAFEEARRRTREFEDRDRSHREEMEVRVSQLLAVTG' A
#
# COMPACT_ATOMS: atom_id res chain seq x y z
N MET A 1 3.08 3.45 -19.25
CA MET A 1 1.69 3.33 -18.73
C MET A 1 1.58 2.05 -17.92
N ILE A 2 0.50 1.85 -17.15
CA ILE A 2 0.30 0.62 -16.36
C ILE A 2 -0.94 -0.10 -16.89
N LEU A 3 -0.79 -1.36 -17.29
CA LEU A 3 -1.88 -2.22 -17.76
C LEU A 3 -2.00 -3.43 -16.83
N ASN A 4 -3.14 -3.57 -16.14
CA ASN A 4 -3.39 -4.67 -15.20
C ASN A 4 -2.26 -4.85 -14.15
N GLY A 5 -1.66 -3.75 -13.70
CA GLY A 5 -0.55 -3.76 -12.74
C GLY A 5 0.84 -3.95 -13.38
N VAL A 6 0.97 -4.08 -14.70
CA VAL A 6 2.25 -4.20 -15.39
C VAL A 6 2.66 -2.87 -16.02
N CYS A 7 3.84 -2.36 -15.65
CA CYS A 7 4.43 -1.18 -16.26
C CYS A 7 4.93 -1.49 -17.68
N VAL A 8 4.41 -0.77 -18.67
CA VAL A 8 4.74 -0.97 -20.09
C VAL A 8 4.93 0.35 -20.83
N ILE A 9 5.79 0.33 -21.84
CA ILE A 9 5.92 1.38 -22.85
C ILE A 9 5.26 0.87 -24.14
N TRP A 10 4.31 1.62 -24.67
CA TRP A 10 3.78 1.36 -26.01
C TRP A 10 4.68 2.03 -27.04
N LYS A 11 5.15 1.26 -28.02
CA LYS A 11 5.88 1.77 -29.18
C LYS A 11 5.19 1.33 -30.44
N GLY A 12 5.03 2.25 -31.38
CA GLY A 12 4.40 1.96 -32.64
C GLY A 12 4.46 3.15 -33.58
N TRP A 13 3.96 2.93 -34.77
CA TRP A 13 3.85 3.93 -35.81
C TRP A 13 2.48 3.80 -36.47
N ILE A 14 2.04 4.90 -37.09
CA ILE A 14 0.82 4.98 -37.87
C ILE A 14 1.14 5.66 -39.20
N ASP A 15 0.66 5.09 -40.30
CA ASP A 15 0.62 5.71 -41.61
C ASP A 15 -0.47 6.80 -41.62
N LEU A 16 -0.11 8.05 -41.93
CA LEU A 16 -1.05 9.17 -41.91
C LEU A 16 -2.05 9.18 -43.07
N GLN A 17 -1.77 8.45 -44.16
CA GLN A 17 -2.64 8.38 -45.33
C GLN A 17 -3.58 7.17 -45.28
N ARG A 18 -3.06 6.00 -44.88
CA ARG A 18 -3.82 4.75 -44.76
C ARG A 18 -4.51 4.60 -43.41
N LEU A 19 -4.09 5.38 -42.41
CA LEU A 19 -4.58 5.34 -41.02
C LEU A 19 -4.47 3.96 -40.38
N ASP A 20 -3.52 3.15 -40.84
CA ASP A 20 -3.15 1.87 -40.25
C ASP A 20 -1.72 1.93 -39.68
N GLY A 21 -1.35 0.92 -38.91
CA GLY A 21 -0.08 0.92 -38.23
C GLY A 21 0.14 -0.35 -37.42
N MET A 22 1.29 -0.42 -36.78
CA MET A 22 1.66 -1.51 -35.89
C MET A 22 2.30 -0.96 -34.63
N GLY A 23 2.15 -1.68 -33.54
CA GLY A 23 2.81 -1.37 -32.29
C GLY A 23 2.94 -2.59 -31.40
N CYS A 24 3.86 -2.50 -30.45
CA CYS A 24 4.09 -3.51 -29.43
C CYS A 24 4.17 -2.85 -28.06
N LEU A 25 4.06 -3.69 -27.03
CA LEU A 25 4.31 -3.30 -25.65
C LEU A 25 5.68 -3.84 -25.24
N GLU A 26 6.48 -2.97 -24.63
CA GLU A 26 7.74 -3.33 -23.99
C GLU A 26 7.60 -3.15 -22.48
N PHE A 27 8.27 -4.00 -21.71
CA PHE A 27 8.30 -3.85 -20.26
C PHE A 27 9.11 -2.62 -19.87
N ASP A 28 8.57 -1.82 -18.95
CA ASP A 28 9.22 -0.62 -18.43
C ASP A 28 9.83 -0.95 -17.06
N GLU A 29 11.06 -1.45 -17.06
CA GLU A 29 11.73 -1.92 -15.85
C GLU A 29 11.99 -0.78 -14.85
N GLU A 30 12.39 0.40 -15.34
CA GLU A 30 12.65 1.56 -14.49
C GLU A 30 11.38 2.00 -13.76
N ARG A 31 10.26 2.15 -14.48
CA ARG A 31 8.98 2.46 -13.83
C ARG A 31 8.51 1.34 -12.93
N ALA A 32 8.66 0.08 -13.33
CA ALA A 32 8.25 -1.05 -12.48
C ALA A 32 8.96 -0.99 -11.12
N GLN A 33 10.27 -0.73 -11.10
CA GLN A 33 11.03 -0.60 -9.85
C GLN A 33 10.55 0.58 -8.99
N GLN A 34 10.26 1.73 -9.61
CA GLN A 34 9.73 2.90 -8.91
C GLN A 34 8.36 2.62 -8.31
N GLU A 35 7.45 2.02 -9.07
CA GLU A 35 6.10 1.66 -8.62
C GLU A 35 6.15 0.59 -7.52
N ASP A 36 7.04 -0.40 -7.62
CA ASP A 36 7.25 -1.42 -6.58
C ASP A 36 7.74 -0.79 -5.28
N ALA A 37 8.68 0.16 -5.33
CA ALA A 37 9.15 0.87 -4.15
C ALA A 37 8.04 1.70 -3.48
N LEU A 38 7.22 2.38 -4.29
CA LEU A 38 6.06 3.14 -3.80
C LEU A 38 5.02 2.21 -3.16
N ALA A 39 4.74 1.06 -3.79
CA ALA A 39 3.81 0.07 -3.28
C ALA A 39 4.30 -0.53 -1.95
N GLN A 40 5.59 -0.84 -1.84
CA GLN A 40 6.22 -1.30 -0.60
C GLN A 40 6.09 -0.25 0.51
N GLN A 41 6.39 1.01 0.21
CA GLN A 41 6.28 2.10 1.17
C GLN A 41 4.83 2.27 1.66
N ALA A 42 3.86 2.28 0.75
CA ALA A 42 2.44 2.38 1.10
C ALA A 42 1.98 1.19 1.95
N PHE A 43 2.46 -0.02 1.64
CA PHE A 43 2.15 -1.22 2.40
C PHE A 43 2.74 -1.19 3.81
N GLU A 44 4.01 -0.81 3.94
CA GLU A 44 4.67 -0.67 5.24
C GLU A 44 4.02 0.40 6.10
N GLU A 45 3.64 1.53 5.51
CA GLU A 45 2.93 2.59 6.21
C GLU A 45 1.56 2.11 6.69
N ALA A 46 0.79 1.42 5.84
CA ALA A 46 -0.50 0.84 6.23
C ALA A 46 -0.31 -0.17 7.36
N ARG A 47 0.68 -1.07 7.25
CA ARG A 47 1.00 -2.07 8.27
C ARG A 47 1.39 -1.41 9.60
N ARG A 48 2.21 -0.36 9.58
CA ARG A 48 2.60 0.40 10.77
C ARG A 48 1.39 1.03 11.44
N ARG A 49 0.53 1.70 10.67
CA ARG A 49 -0.70 2.34 11.18
C ARG A 49 -1.64 1.32 11.83
N THR A 50 -1.83 0.15 11.22
CA THR A 50 -2.63 -0.93 11.80
C THR A 50 -2.05 -1.40 13.13
N ARG A 51 -0.74 -1.65 13.18
CA ARG A 51 -0.07 -2.09 14.41
C ARG A 51 -0.16 -1.04 15.53
N GLU A 52 0.09 0.23 15.23
CA GLU A 52 -0.04 1.33 16.19
C GLU A 52 -1.47 1.46 16.74
N PHE A 53 -2.48 1.09 15.96
CA PHE A 53 -3.86 1.06 16.41
C PHE A 53 -4.09 -0.12 17.38
N GLU A 54 -3.64 -1.32 17.01
CA GLU A 54 -3.74 -2.53 17.86
C GLU A 54 -3.01 -2.37 19.20
N ASP A 55 -1.81 -1.78 19.18
CA ASP A 55 -1.02 -1.55 20.38
C ASP A 55 -1.69 -0.53 21.32
N ARG A 56 -2.31 0.53 20.76
CA ARG A 56 -3.10 1.50 21.55
C ARG A 56 -4.35 0.89 22.16
N ASP A 57 -5.07 0.08 21.40
CA ASP A 57 -6.26 -0.63 21.90
C ASP A 57 -5.90 -1.55 23.08
N ARG A 58 -4.80 -2.30 22.94
CA ARG A 58 -4.27 -3.14 24.02
C ARG A 58 -3.89 -2.33 25.26
N SER A 59 -3.11 -1.27 25.11
CA SER A 59 -2.70 -0.40 26.25
C SER A 59 -3.91 0.20 26.97
N HIS A 60 -4.91 0.66 26.22
CA HIS A 60 -6.13 1.21 26.80
C HIS A 60 -6.92 0.17 27.61
N ARG A 61 -6.99 -1.07 27.11
CA ARG A 61 -7.60 -2.19 27.82
C ARG A 61 -6.83 -2.53 29.11
N GLU A 62 -5.52 -2.66 29.04
CA GLU A 62 -4.67 -2.95 30.20
C GLU A 62 -4.80 -1.85 31.29
N GLU A 63 -4.80 -0.57 30.89
CA GLU A 63 -5.04 0.54 31.81
C GLU A 63 -6.43 0.50 32.47
N MET A 64 -7.45 0.06 31.72
CA MET A 64 -8.80 -0.12 32.27
C MET A 64 -8.83 -1.28 33.27
N GLU A 65 -8.20 -2.41 32.96
CA GLU A 65 -8.09 -3.57 33.84
C GLU A 65 -7.33 -3.24 35.15
N VAL A 66 -6.26 -2.46 35.07
CA VAL A 66 -5.52 -1.95 36.25
C VAL A 66 -6.41 -1.02 37.10
N ARG A 67 -7.11 -0.07 36.47
CA ARG A 67 -8.02 0.84 37.18
C ARG A 67 -9.15 0.09 37.89
N VAL A 68 -9.75 -0.89 37.23
CA VAL A 68 -10.80 -1.74 37.82
C VAL A 68 -10.24 -2.52 39.01
N SER A 69 -9.05 -3.12 38.87
CA SER A 69 -8.40 -3.86 39.95
C SER A 69 -8.11 -2.99 41.18
N GLN A 70 -7.65 -1.75 40.97
CA GLN A 70 -7.42 -0.79 42.05
C GLN A 70 -8.72 -0.38 42.76
N LEU A 71 -9.79 -0.12 42.02
CA LEU A 71 -11.10 0.21 42.58
C LEU A 71 -11.66 -0.92 43.46
N LEU A 72 -11.52 -2.16 43.02
CA LEU A 72 -11.93 -3.34 43.80
C LEU A 72 -11.12 -3.49 45.10
N ALA A 73 -9.83 -3.16 45.09
CA ALA A 73 -8.97 -3.25 46.28
C ALA A 73 -9.28 -2.19 47.36
N VAL A 74 -9.91 -1.07 47.00
CA VAL A 74 -10.26 0.02 47.94
C VAL A 74 -11.67 -0.18 48.54
N THR A 75 -12.51 -1.00 47.91
CA THR A 75 -13.91 -1.21 48.30
C THR A 75 -14.17 -2.51 49.07
N GLY A 76 -13.14 -3.34 49.28
CA GLY A 76 -13.17 -4.54 50.13
C GLY A 76 -12.33 -4.36 51.40
#